data_AF-A0A391NTB3-F1
#
_entry.id   AF-A0A391NTB3-F1
#
_cell.length_a   1.000
_cell.length_b   1.000
_cell.length_c   1.000
_cell.angle_alpha   90.00
_cell.angle_beta   90.00
_cell.angle_gamma   90.00
#
_symmetry.space_group_name_H-M   'P 1'
#
loop_
_entity.id
_entity.type
_entity.pdbx_description
1 polymer ?
#
loop_
_entity_poly.entity_id
_entity_poly.type
_entity_poly.pdbx_seq_one_letter_code
_entity_poly.pdbx_strand_id
1 'polypeptide(L)' 'MVRAALEIELIKSATDLFAGDEQSAAEWLNKPAKALNGRKPTDMTGSDAELRLALDLIGRLQHGVFT' A
#
# COMPACT_ATOMS: atom_id res chain seq x y z
N MET A 1 -19.14 -1.98 -3.74
CA MET A 1 -18.62 -0.97 -4.69
C MET A 1 -17.44 -0.18 -4.12
N VAL A 2 -17.46 0.27 -2.85
CA VAL A 2 -16.35 1.06 -2.25
C VAL A 2 -15.05 0.28 -2.06
N ARG A 3 -15.08 -0.97 -1.58
CA ARG A 3 -13.87 -1.77 -1.32
C ARG A 3 -12.99 -2.00 -2.56
N ALA A 4 -13.60 -2.32 -3.71
CA ALA A 4 -12.88 -2.48 -4.96
C ALA A 4 -12.15 -1.19 -5.39
N ALA A 5 -12.71 -0.02 -5.08
CA ALA A 5 -12.04 1.25 -5.34
C ALA A 5 -10.80 1.45 -4.45
N LEU A 6 -10.84 1.02 -3.19
CA LEU A 6 -9.68 1.07 -2.30
C LEU A 6 -8.56 0.11 -2.72
N GLU A 7 -8.91 -1.07 -3.24
CA GLU A 7 -7.94 -2.03 -3.78
C GLU A 7 -7.24 -1.48 -5.03
N ILE A 8 -8.00 -0.85 -5.94
CA ILE A 8 -7.44 -0.16 -7.12
C ILE A 8 -6.53 0.98 -6.68
N GLU A 9 -6.96 1.79 -5.71
CA GLU A 9 -6.17 2.91 -5.19
C GLU A 9 -4.88 2.42 -4.53
N LEU A 10 -4.90 1.29 -3.83
CA LEU A 10 -3.70 0.71 -3.22
C LEU A 10 -2.63 0.38 -4.27
N ILE A 11 -3.04 -0.26 -5.37
CA ILE A 11 -2.13 -0.62 -6.46
C ILE A 11 -1.60 0.66 -7.12
N LYS A 12 -2.48 1.60 -7.45
CA LYS A 12 -2.11 2.86 -8.11
C LYS A 12 -1.15 3.68 -7.25
N SER A 13 -1.48 3.89 -5.98
CA SER A 13 -0.65 4.63 -5.03
C SER A 13 0.73 3.98 -4.84
N ALA A 14 0.80 2.65 -4.82
CA ALA A 14 2.07 1.94 -4.77
C ALA A 14 2.88 2.16 -6.05
N THR A 15 2.27 2.07 -7.23
CA THR A 15 2.94 2.40 -8.50
C THR A 15 3.46 3.84 -8.53
N ASP A 16 2.67 4.79 -8.04
CA ASP A 16 3.06 6.21 -7.95
C ASP A 16 4.24 6.43 -6.99
N LEU A 17 4.27 5.70 -5.86
CA LEU A 17 5.41 5.73 -4.92
C LEU A 17 6.73 5.33 -5.60
N PHE A 18 6.69 4.41 -6.57
CA PHE A 18 7.84 3.96 -7.34
C PHE A 18 7.95 4.64 -8.71
N ALA A 19 7.36 5.82 -8.88
CA ALA A 19 7.45 6.64 -10.09
C ALA A 19 7.05 5.89 -11.39
N GLY A 20 6.04 5.01 -11.30
CA GLY A 20 5.56 4.22 -12.43
C GLY A 20 6.25 2.87 -12.62
N ASP A 21 7.24 2.52 -11.80
CA ASP A 21 7.85 1.18 -11.83
C ASP A 21 6.91 0.15 -11.19
N GLU A 22 6.09 -0.48 -12.05
CA GLU A 22 5.13 -1.52 -11.66
C GLU A 22 5.81 -2.74 -11.01
N GLN A 23 7.03 -3.08 -11.42
CA GLN A 23 7.75 -4.23 -10.86
C GLN A 23 8.17 -3.94 -9.42
N SER A 24 8.78 -2.78 -9.18
CA SER A 24 9.14 -2.35 -7.82
C SER A 24 7.92 -2.20 -6.92
N ALA A 25 6.81 -1.67 -7.46
CA ALA A 25 5.56 -1.56 -6.72
C ALA A 25 4.98 -2.93 -6.35
N ALA A 26 4.96 -3.88 -7.29
CA ALA A 26 4.49 -5.24 -7.04
C ALA A 26 5.36 -5.96 -6.00
N GLU A 27 6.68 -5.79 -6.06
CA GLU A 27 7.59 -6.34 -5.05
C GLU A 27 7.34 -5.75 -3.66
N TRP A 28 7.19 -4.43 -3.56
CA TRP A 28 6.90 -3.76 -2.30
C TRP A 28 5.56 -4.19 -1.71
N LEU A 29 4.51 -4.26 -2.54
CA LEU A 29 3.18 -4.72 -2.16
C LEU A 29 3.18 -6.15 -1.59
N ASN A 30 4.13 -6.99 -2.02
CA ASN A 30 4.28 -8.37 -1.56
C ASN A 30 5.31 -8.55 -0.44
N LYS A 31 5.94 -7.46 0.05
CA LYS A 31 6.95 -7.50 1.10
C LYS A 31 6.34 -7.13 2.47
N PRO A 32 6.67 -7.87 3.54
CA PRO A 32 6.34 -7.49 4.91
C PRO A 32 6.79 -6.06 5.24
N ALA A 33 5.85 -5.22 5.71
CA ALA A 33 6.14 -3.87 6.14
C ALA A 33 6.07 -3.78 7.67
N LYS A 34 7.14 -3.27 8.31
CA LYS A 34 7.19 -3.11 9.77
C LYS A 34 6.04 -2.24 10.30
N ALA A 35 5.71 -1.17 9.59
CA ALA A 35 4.60 -0.27 9.93
C ALA A 35 3.21 -0.93 9.83
N LEU A 36 3.09 -2.08 9.15
CA LEU A 36 1.87 -2.90 9.07
C LEU A 36 1.96 -4.13 9.98
N ASN A 37 2.71 -4.04 11.09
CA ASN A 37 2.98 -5.15 12.00
C ASN A 37 3.59 -6.38 11.30
N GLY A 38 4.39 -6.17 10.26
CA GLY A 38 5.02 -7.24 9.48
C GLY A 38 4.09 -7.92 8.47
N ARG A 39 2.86 -7.44 8.28
CA ARG A 39 2.00 -7.90 7.19
C ARG A 39 2.41 -7.25 5.86
N LYS A 40 2.08 -7.91 4.76
CA LYS A 40 2.24 -7.33 3.42
C LYS A 40 1.09 -6.36 3.14
N PRO A 41 1.32 -5.27 2.39
CA PRO A 41 0.23 -4.42 1.90
C PRO A 41 -0.90 -5.20 1.20
N THR A 42 -0.59 -6.24 0.43
CA THR A 42 -1.60 -7.09 -0.24
C THR A 42 -2.42 -7.94 0.73
N ASP A 43 -1.89 -8.24 1.92
CA ASP A 43 -2.63 -8.95 2.97
C ASP A 43 -3.60 -8.02 3.70
N MET A 44 -3.53 -6.70 3.52
CA MET A 44 -4.39 -5.70 4.18
C MET A 44 -5.76 -5.53 3.50
N THR A 45 -6.28 -6.59 2.88
CA THR A 45 -7.54 -6.59 2.14
C THR A 45 -8.70 -7.14 2.96
N GLY A 46 -8.48 -7.56 4.21
CA GLY A 46 -9.51 -8.16 5.07
C GLY A 46 -10.63 -7.19 5.48
N SER A 47 -10.38 -5.89 5.44
CA SER A 47 -11.40 -4.84 5.65
C SER A 47 -11.01 -3.50 5.04
N ASP A 48 -11.98 -2.60 4.90
CA ASP A 48 -11.76 -1.21 4.49
C ASP A 48 -10.81 -0.43 5.42
N ALA A 49 -10.77 -0.80 6.71
CA ALA A 49 -9.85 -0.21 7.68
C ALA A 49 -8.41 -0.69 7.45
N GLU A 50 -8.24 -1.97 7.12
CA GLU A 50 -6.92 -2.51 6.76
C GLU A 50 -6.36 -1.86 5.49
N LEU A 51 -7.19 -1.71 4.45
CA LEU A 51 -6.79 -1.05 3.21
C LEU A 51 -6.35 0.40 3.46
N ARG A 52 -7.10 1.14 4.30
CA ARG A 52 -6.74 2.50 4.68
C ARG A 52 -5.39 2.58 5.39
N LEU A 53 -5.06 1.63 6.28
CA LEU A 53 -3.74 1.59 6.92
C LEU A 53 -2.60 1.42 5.92
N ALA A 54 -2.78 0.60 4.89
CA ALA A 54 -1.79 0.44 3.82
C ALA A 54 -1.65 1.71 2.97
N LEU A 55 -2.77 2.36 2.63
CA LEU A 55 -2.78 3.63 1.90
C LEU A 55 -2.13 4.77 2.70
N ASP A 56 -2.43 4.87 3.99
CA ASP A 56 -1.83 5.87 4.88
C ASP A 56 -0.32 5.69 4.97
N LEU A 57 0.16 4.44 5.00
CA LEU A 57 1.60 4.16 4.94
C LEU A 57 2.21 4.65 3.62
N ILE A 58 1.58 4.37 2.47
CA ILE A 58 2.08 4.83 1.17
C ILE A 58 2.15 6.35 1.13
N GLY A 59 1.09 7.05 1.53
CA GLY A 59 1.06 8.52 1.56
C GLY A 59 2.17 9.10 2.45
N ARG A 60 2.43 8.49 3.60
CA ARG A 60 3.56 8.89 4.46
C ARG A 60 4.91 8.70 3.78
N LEU A 61 5.13 7.57 3.10
CA LEU A 61 6.37 7.30 2.36
C LEU A 61 6.57 8.28 1.19
N GLN A 62 5.51 8.61 0.45
CA GLN A 62 5.55 9.62 -0.62
C GLN A 62 5.95 11.00 -0.11
N HIS A 63 5.54 11.34 1.11
CA HIS A 63 5.95 12.58 1.79
C HIS A 63 7.29 12.46 2.54
N GLY A 64 8.03 11.36 2.42
CA GLY A 64 9.33 11.15 3.06
C GLY A 64 9.26 10.89 4.57
N VAL A 65 8.11 10.46 5.09
CA VAL A 65 7.90 10.14 6.50
C VAL A 65 8.09 8.65 6.73
N PHE A 66 9.16 8.28 7.44
CA PHE A 66 9.49 6.89 7.78
C PHE A 66 9.05 6.53 9.21
N THR A 67 8.57 5.30 9.44
CA THR A 67 8.20 4.73 10.77
C THR A 67 8.70 3.31 10.94
#